data_AF-A0AAD4HUU9-F1
#
_entry.id   AF-A0AAD4HUU9-F1
#
_cell.length_a   1.000
_cell.length_b   1.000
_cell.length_c   1.000
_cell.angle_alpha   90.00
_cell.angle_beta   90.00
_cell.angle_gamma   90.00
#
_symmetry.space_group_name_H-M   'P 1'
#
loop_
_entity.id
_entity.type
_entity.pdbx_description
1 polymer ?
#
loop_
_entity_poly.entity_id
_entity_poly.type
_entity_poly.pdbx_seq_one_letter_code
_entity_poly.pdbx_strand_id
1 'polypeptide(L)'
;MVTPTEADLLTLAQTDVYQQPVPPSSLLAALSQPPFVHVPGTFNTRDLGLLTGSPIRPGLIYRSGGFLAGLSVSGKAALANTLRIKKIFDLRSVKEHERQPDPEIDGVERVLRISCWEAFIRAVGSEYEGFEGYVRSLGFSEADLVKIKGNLVLQV
;
A
#
# COMPACT_ATOMS: atom_id res chain seq x y z
N MET A 1 19.56 -3.13 -18.39
CA MET A 1 19.23 -1.84 -17.74
C MET A 1 20.11 -1.72 -16.51
N VAL A 2 20.62 -0.53 -16.21
CA VAL A 2 21.43 -0.30 -15.01
C VAL A 2 20.50 -0.32 -13.79
N THR A 3 20.86 -1.08 -12.75
CA THR A 3 20.09 -1.11 -11.50
C THR A 3 20.32 0.20 -10.75
N PRO A 4 19.26 0.94 -10.37
CA PRO A 4 19.41 2.19 -9.63
C PRO A 4 19.95 1.94 -8.22
N THR A 5 20.85 2.80 -7.76
CA THR A 5 21.35 2.81 -6.39
C THR A 5 20.32 3.42 -5.43
N GLU A 6 20.54 3.28 -4.12
CA GLU A 6 19.71 3.94 -3.10
C GLU A 6 19.67 5.47 -3.29
N ALA A 7 20.81 6.08 -3.63
CA ALA A 7 20.90 7.52 -3.89
C ALA A 7 20.10 7.92 -5.15
N ASP A 8 20.12 7.09 -6.20
CA ASP A 8 19.31 7.31 -7.40
C ASP A 8 17.82 7.26 -7.07
N LEU A 9 17.40 6.26 -6.28
CA LEU A 9 16.01 6.09 -5.86
C LEU A 9 15.53 7.23 -4.98
N LEU A 10 16.38 7.72 -4.05
CA LEU A 10 16.05 8.86 -3.20
C LEU A 10 15.85 10.13 -4.03
N THR A 11 16.74 10.39 -4.99
CA THR A 11 16.62 11.52 -5.91
C THR A 11 15.34 11.43 -6.73
N LEU A 12 15.02 10.23 -7.23
CA LEU A 12 13.79 9.98 -7.98
C LEU A 12 12.54 10.26 -7.14
N ALA A 13 12.53 9.83 -5.87
CA ALA A 13 11.42 10.03 -4.95
C ALA A 13 11.19 11.50 -4.57
N GLN A 14 12.24 12.34 -4.65
CA GLN A 14 12.18 13.78 -4.37
C GLN A 14 11.80 14.62 -5.59
N THR A 15 11.69 14.02 -6.77
CA THR A 15 11.32 14.74 -8.00
C THR A 15 9.89 15.26 -7.91
N ASP A 16 9.71 16.56 -8.13
CA ASP A 16 8.37 17.14 -8.32
C ASP A 16 7.80 16.69 -9.68
N VAL A 17 6.91 15.71 -9.63
CA VAL A 17 6.32 15.07 -10.81
C VAL A 17 5.38 15.99 -11.60
N TYR A 18 4.92 17.11 -11.03
CA TYR A 18 4.10 18.09 -11.77
C TYR A 18 4.95 18.94 -12.70
N GLN A 19 6.16 19.30 -12.28
CA GLN A 19 7.09 20.12 -13.05
C GLN A 19 7.97 19.27 -13.97
N GLN A 20 8.40 18.11 -13.48
CA GLN A 20 9.32 17.23 -14.19
C GLN A 20 8.82 15.78 -14.13
N PRO A 21 8.20 15.29 -15.22
CA PRO A 21 7.78 13.90 -15.29
C PRO A 21 8.95 12.94 -15.11
N VAL A 22 8.74 11.90 -14.32
CA VAL A 22 9.75 10.85 -14.14
C VAL A 22 9.91 10.08 -15.45
N PRO A 23 11.14 9.94 -16.00
CA PRO A 23 11.37 9.18 -17.21
C PRO A 23 10.86 7.73 -17.07
N PRO A 24 10.11 7.19 -18.05
CA PRO A 24 9.57 5.84 -17.96
C PRO A 24 10.62 4.75 -17.76
N SER A 25 11.80 4.92 -18.37
CA SER A 25 12.93 3.99 -18.20
C SER A 25 13.43 3.94 -16.76
N SER A 26 13.59 5.10 -16.10
CA SER A 26 14.00 5.20 -14.70
C SER A 26 12.95 4.61 -13.77
N LEU A 27 11.67 4.90 -14.03
CA LEU A 27 10.57 4.35 -13.26
C LEU A 27 10.48 2.83 -13.40
N LEU A 28 10.57 2.30 -14.62
CA LEU A 28 10.56 0.85 -14.86
C LEU A 28 11.76 0.16 -14.23
N ALA A 29 12.95 0.78 -14.28
CA ALA A 29 14.13 0.24 -13.61
C ALA A 29 13.87 0.13 -12.11
N ALA A 30 13.35 1.17 -11.46
CA ALA A 30 12.99 1.14 -10.03
C ALA A 30 11.90 0.12 -9.70
N LEU A 31 10.80 0.07 -10.48
CA LEU A 31 9.67 -0.84 -10.25
C LEU A 31 9.97 -2.31 -10.57
N SER A 32 11.09 -2.59 -11.23
CA SER A 32 11.57 -3.96 -11.51
C SER A 32 12.45 -4.55 -10.39
N GLN A 33 12.74 -3.77 -9.35
CA GLN A 33 13.54 -4.18 -8.21
C GLN A 33 12.67 -4.49 -6.99
N PRO A 34 13.17 -5.29 -6.03
CA PRO A 34 12.59 -5.39 -4.70
C PRO A 34 12.30 -4.01 -4.09
N PRO A 35 11.20 -3.86 -3.32
CA PRO A 35 10.23 -4.89 -2.94
C PRO A 35 9.09 -5.09 -3.96
N PHE A 36 9.16 -4.49 -5.15
CA PHE A 36 8.05 -4.50 -6.11
C PHE A 36 7.85 -5.88 -6.74
N VAL A 37 6.58 -6.26 -6.87
CA VAL A 37 6.17 -7.51 -7.51
C VAL A 37 5.11 -7.19 -8.55
N HIS A 38 5.31 -7.67 -9.78
CA HIS A 38 4.34 -7.44 -10.85
C HIS A 38 3.16 -8.40 -10.72
N VAL A 39 1.96 -7.84 -10.50
CA VAL A 39 0.69 -8.57 -10.55
C VAL A 39 -0.27 -7.83 -11.49
N PRO A 40 -0.64 -8.43 -12.64
CA PRO A 40 -1.55 -7.80 -13.60
C PRO A 40 -2.87 -7.38 -12.95
N GLY A 41 -3.34 -6.16 -13.25
CA GLY A 41 -4.58 -5.61 -12.69
C GLY A 41 -4.46 -5.05 -11.27
N THR A 42 -3.26 -5.06 -10.69
CA THR A 42 -2.96 -4.38 -9.42
C THR A 42 -2.05 -3.18 -9.63
N PHE A 43 -1.95 -2.33 -8.62
CA PHE A 43 -1.07 -1.18 -8.61
C PHE A 43 -0.16 -1.22 -7.39
N ASN A 44 1.12 -0.93 -7.57
CA ASN A 44 2.06 -0.75 -6.46
C ASN A 44 2.14 -1.97 -5.52
N THR A 45 2.09 -3.17 -6.09
CA THR A 45 2.20 -4.43 -5.35
C THR A 45 3.64 -4.62 -4.88
N ARG A 46 3.80 -4.88 -3.57
CA ARG A 46 5.10 -5.05 -2.93
C ARG A 46 5.07 -6.22 -1.95
N ASP A 47 6.13 -7.01 -1.92
CA ASP A 47 6.41 -7.96 -0.85
C ASP A 47 7.15 -7.26 0.28
N LEU A 48 6.53 -7.15 1.45
CA LEU A 48 7.12 -6.44 2.58
C LEU A 48 8.32 -7.18 3.18
N GLY A 49 8.45 -8.49 2.96
CA GLY A 49 9.61 -9.25 3.39
C GLY A 49 10.85 -9.01 2.53
N LEU A 50 10.69 -8.42 1.34
CA LEU A 50 11.81 -8.05 0.46
C LEU A 50 12.37 -6.64 0.74
N LEU A 51 11.81 -5.92 1.72
CA LEU A 51 12.40 -4.66 2.18
C LEU A 51 13.73 -4.94 2.89
N THR A 52 14.74 -4.10 2.62
CA THR A 52 16.04 -4.17 3.31
C THR A 52 15.84 -4.06 4.81
N GLY A 53 16.32 -5.06 5.57
CA GLY A 53 16.17 -5.10 7.04
C GLY A 53 14.78 -5.51 7.55
N SER A 54 13.90 -6.01 6.68
CA SER A 54 12.55 -6.41 7.07
C SER A 54 12.59 -7.58 8.07
N PRO A 55 11.85 -7.49 9.20
CA PRO A 55 11.66 -8.63 10.09
C PRO A 55 10.62 -9.63 9.54
N ILE A 56 9.96 -9.30 8.44
CA ILE A 56 8.91 -10.13 7.82
C ILE A 56 9.58 -11.13 6.88
N ARG A 57 9.19 -12.40 6.97
CA ARG A 57 9.61 -13.42 6.00
C ARG A 57 9.11 -13.06 4.59
N PRO A 58 9.98 -13.05 3.55
CA PRO A 58 9.55 -12.90 2.16
C PRO A 58 8.40 -13.84 1.78
N GLY A 59 7.47 -13.32 1.02
CA GLY A 59 6.28 -14.01 0.55
C GLY A 59 5.17 -14.20 1.59
N LEU A 60 5.30 -13.59 2.78
CA LEU A 60 4.29 -13.69 3.85
C LEU A 60 3.26 -12.56 3.79
N ILE A 61 3.72 -11.31 3.68
CA ILE A 61 2.85 -10.12 3.70
C ILE A 61 3.13 -9.27 2.48
N TYR A 62 2.06 -8.94 1.77
CA TYR A 62 2.09 -8.05 0.62
C TYR A 62 1.23 -6.83 0.88
N ARG A 63 1.56 -5.72 0.22
CA ARG A 63 0.68 -4.56 0.07
C ARG A 63 0.43 -4.30 -1.40
N SER A 64 -0.74 -3.73 -1.72
CA SER A 64 -1.10 -3.30 -3.06
C SER A 64 -2.11 -2.16 -2.95
N GLY A 65 -2.22 -1.35 -4.00
CA GLY A 65 -3.43 -0.57 -4.26
C GLY A 65 -4.60 -1.48 -4.67
N GLY A 66 -5.81 -0.91 -4.74
CA GLY A 66 -7.00 -1.63 -5.22
C GLY A 66 -6.88 -2.06 -6.69
N PHE A 67 -7.86 -2.84 -7.15
CA PHE A 67 -7.86 -3.40 -8.51
C PHE A 67 -8.33 -2.36 -9.55
N LEU A 68 -7.42 -1.49 -9.99
CA LEU A 68 -7.71 -0.29 -10.80
C LEU A 68 -8.61 -0.51 -12.03
N ALA A 69 -8.69 -1.72 -12.58
CA ALA A 69 -9.60 -2.08 -13.67
C ALA A 69 -10.22 -3.49 -13.50
N GLY A 70 -10.29 -3.99 -12.26
CA GLY A 70 -10.52 -5.40 -11.96
C GLY A 70 -9.28 -6.27 -12.18
N LEU A 71 -9.41 -7.58 -11.94
CA LEU A 71 -8.35 -8.56 -12.18
C LEU A 71 -8.62 -9.38 -13.44
N SER A 72 -7.66 -9.39 -14.35
CA SER A 72 -7.62 -10.35 -15.46
C SER A 72 -7.49 -11.78 -14.94
N VAL A 73 -7.75 -12.78 -15.79
CA VAL A 73 -7.50 -14.19 -15.48
C VAL A 73 -6.05 -14.42 -15.03
N SER A 74 -5.09 -13.76 -15.70
CA SER A 74 -3.67 -13.82 -15.33
C SER A 74 -3.38 -13.15 -13.98
N GLY A 75 -4.05 -12.05 -13.65
CA GLY A 75 -3.94 -11.38 -12.34
C GLY A 75 -4.45 -12.25 -11.20
N LYS A 76 -5.61 -12.90 -11.39
CA LYS A 76 -6.16 -13.86 -10.42
C LYS A 76 -5.23 -15.05 -10.20
N ALA A 77 -4.70 -15.63 -11.28
CA ALA A 77 -3.74 -16.73 -11.20
C ALA A 77 -2.43 -16.30 -10.52
N ALA A 78 -1.94 -15.08 -10.80
CA ALA A 78 -0.75 -14.54 -10.13
C ALA A 78 -0.96 -14.44 -8.61
N LEU A 79 -2.13 -13.99 -8.15
CA LEU A 79 -2.43 -13.93 -6.71
C LEU A 79 -2.59 -15.32 -6.10
N ALA A 80 -3.43 -16.18 -6.68
CA ALA A 80 -3.80 -17.47 -6.08
C ALA A 80 -2.71 -18.54 -6.21
N ASN A 81 -2.01 -18.59 -7.34
CA ASN A 81 -1.11 -19.71 -7.69
C ASN A 81 0.37 -19.31 -7.55
N THR A 82 0.74 -18.13 -8.06
CA THR A 82 2.14 -17.67 -8.04
C THR A 82 2.52 -17.14 -6.65
N LEU A 83 1.79 -16.16 -6.14
CA LEU A 83 2.03 -15.56 -4.82
C LEU A 83 1.38 -16.36 -3.67
N ARG A 84 0.46 -17.27 -4.00
CA ARG A 84 -0.25 -18.15 -3.04
C ARG A 84 -0.97 -17.37 -1.95
N ILE A 85 -1.52 -16.21 -2.30
CA ILE A 85 -2.32 -15.39 -1.39
C ILE A 85 -3.52 -16.22 -0.94
N LYS A 86 -3.72 -16.30 0.38
CA LYS A 86 -4.88 -16.98 0.98
C LYS A 86 -5.90 -16.02 1.55
N LYS A 87 -5.47 -14.81 1.92
CA LYS A 87 -6.32 -13.79 2.52
C LYS A 87 -6.00 -12.42 1.94
N ILE A 88 -7.04 -11.66 1.65
CA ILE A 88 -6.95 -10.24 1.26
C ILE A 88 -7.71 -9.41 2.28
N PHE A 89 -7.04 -8.42 2.86
CA PHE A 89 -7.65 -7.44 3.75
C PHE A 89 -7.92 -6.17 2.95
N ASP A 90 -9.18 -5.93 2.61
CA ASP A 90 -9.61 -4.69 1.96
C ASP A 90 -9.85 -3.62 3.03
N LEU A 91 -9.08 -2.54 2.95
CA LEU A 91 -9.11 -1.43 3.91
C LEU A 91 -9.90 -0.22 3.39
N ARG A 92 -10.52 -0.33 2.20
CA ARG A 92 -11.34 0.74 1.65
C ARG A 92 -12.61 0.93 2.46
N SER A 93 -13.14 2.15 2.45
CA SER A 93 -14.47 2.41 2.99
C SER A 93 -15.54 1.63 2.21
N VAL A 94 -16.69 1.40 2.84
CA VAL A 94 -17.84 0.75 2.19
C VAL A 94 -18.20 1.45 0.86
N LYS A 95 -18.20 2.78 0.84
CA LYS A 95 -18.50 3.58 -0.35
C LYS A 95 -17.50 3.39 -1.49
N GLU A 96 -16.21 3.28 -1.16
CA GLU A 96 -15.18 3.01 -2.16
C GLU A 96 -15.31 1.59 -2.71
N HIS A 97 -15.63 0.61 -1.86
CA HIS A 97 -15.86 -0.78 -2.27
C HIS A 97 -17.11 -0.92 -3.16
N GLU A 98 -18.23 -0.28 -2.81
CA GLU A 98 -19.46 -0.31 -3.62
C GLU A 98 -19.25 0.29 -5.01
N ARG A 99 -18.45 1.36 -5.11
CA ARG A 99 -18.10 1.98 -6.40
C ARG A 99 -17.21 1.10 -7.25
N GLN A 100 -16.35 0.30 -6.62
CA GLN A 100 -15.38 -0.55 -7.30
C GLN A 100 -15.25 -1.88 -6.54
N PRO A 101 -16.19 -2.81 -6.74
CA PRO A 101 -16.20 -4.06 -6.01
C PRO A 101 -15.03 -4.94 -6.41
N ASP A 102 -14.52 -5.69 -5.44
CA ASP A 102 -13.45 -6.63 -5.71
C ASP A 102 -13.94 -7.83 -6.53
N PRO A 103 -13.14 -8.33 -7.48
CA PRO A 103 -13.43 -9.58 -8.14
C PRO A 103 -13.29 -10.77 -7.17
N GLU A 104 -14.07 -11.82 -7.40
CA GLU A 104 -13.89 -13.09 -6.70
C GLU A 104 -12.64 -13.83 -7.23
N ILE A 105 -11.89 -14.42 -6.30
CA ILE A 105 -10.67 -15.19 -6.57
C ILE A 105 -10.79 -16.52 -5.83
N ASP A 106 -10.73 -17.63 -6.57
CA ASP A 106 -10.88 -18.95 -5.99
C ASP A 106 -9.79 -19.26 -4.96
N GLY A 107 -10.19 -19.86 -3.84
CA GLY A 107 -9.29 -20.20 -2.73
C GLY A 107 -8.70 -19.01 -1.95
N VAL A 108 -9.20 -17.79 -2.17
CA VAL A 108 -8.76 -16.57 -1.45
C VAL A 108 -9.90 -15.99 -0.61
N GLU A 109 -9.75 -16.02 0.71
CA GLU A 109 -10.69 -15.40 1.64
C GLU A 109 -10.53 -13.87 1.60
N ARG A 110 -11.64 -13.15 1.40
CA ARG A 110 -11.66 -11.70 1.59
C ARG A 110 -12.13 -11.36 2.98
N VAL A 111 -11.34 -10.54 3.65
CA VAL A 111 -11.52 -10.22 5.05
C VAL A 111 -11.65 -8.72 5.19
N LEU A 112 -12.88 -8.22 5.14
CA LEU A 112 -13.22 -6.90 5.66
C LEU A 112 -13.59 -7.08 7.14
N ARG A 113 -12.62 -7.48 7.96
CA ARG A 113 -12.89 -7.69 9.39
C ARG A 113 -12.93 -6.34 10.06
N ILE A 114 -14.14 -5.81 10.23
CA ILE A 114 -14.42 -4.74 11.18
C ILE A 114 -13.73 -5.04 12.50
N SER A 115 -13.69 -6.30 12.93
CA SER A 115 -12.95 -6.70 14.13
C SER A 115 -11.44 -6.45 14.09
N CYS A 116 -10.79 -6.53 12.93
CA CYS A 116 -9.37 -6.15 12.76
C CYS A 116 -9.20 -4.64 12.82
N TRP A 117 -10.11 -3.87 12.20
CA TRP A 117 -10.13 -2.42 12.29
C TRP A 117 -10.37 -1.94 13.73
N GLU A 118 -11.32 -2.55 14.43
CA GLU A 118 -11.59 -2.29 15.83
C GLU A 118 -10.41 -2.69 16.72
N ALA A 119 -9.75 -3.82 16.46
CA ALA A 119 -8.55 -4.21 17.20
C ALA A 119 -7.41 -3.21 16.98
N PHE A 120 -7.24 -2.73 15.75
CA PHE A 120 -6.28 -1.67 15.43
C PHE A 120 -6.63 -0.38 16.15
N ILE A 121 -7.88 0.09 16.11
CA ILE A 121 -8.32 1.29 16.86
C ILE A 121 -8.07 1.12 18.36
N ARG A 122 -8.38 -0.05 18.93
CA ARG A 122 -8.13 -0.34 20.34
C ARG A 122 -6.63 -0.23 20.67
N ALA A 123 -5.76 -0.84 19.85
CA ALA A 123 -4.33 -0.76 20.03
C ALA A 123 -3.80 0.68 19.91
N VAL A 124 -4.29 1.44 18.92
CA VAL A 124 -3.96 2.87 18.75
C VAL A 124 -4.36 3.68 19.98
N GLY A 125 -5.56 3.43 20.51
CA GLY A 125 -6.05 4.07 21.74
C GLY A 125 -5.21 3.72 22.97
N SER A 126 -4.82 2.46 23.14
CA SER A 126 -4.09 2.00 24.32
C SER A 126 -2.59 2.33 24.29
N GLU A 127 -1.94 2.21 23.14
CA GLU A 127 -0.48 2.37 23.03
C GLU A 127 -0.07 3.82 22.76
N TYR A 128 -0.94 4.59 22.10
CA TYR A 128 -0.59 5.93 21.63
C TYR A 128 -1.58 7.01 22.07
N GLU A 129 -2.49 6.70 23.00
CA GLU A 129 -3.51 7.64 23.47
C GLU A 129 -4.39 8.19 22.33
N GLY A 130 -4.58 7.38 21.28
CA GLY A 130 -5.37 7.72 20.10
C GLY A 130 -4.53 8.09 18.87
N PHE A 131 -5.22 8.48 17.80
CA PHE A 131 -4.58 8.73 16.50
C PHE A 131 -3.59 9.89 16.52
N GLU A 132 -3.77 10.89 17.40
CA GLU A 132 -2.84 12.00 17.50
C GLU A 132 -1.48 11.55 18.05
N GLY A 133 -1.46 10.80 19.16
CA GLY A 133 -0.20 10.29 19.67
C GLY A 133 0.43 9.25 18.74
N TYR A 134 -0.38 8.50 17.99
CA TYR A 134 0.15 7.59 16.97
C TYR A 134 0.86 8.37 15.85
N VAL A 135 0.26 9.47 15.37
CA VAL A 135 0.89 10.31 14.34
C VAL A 135 2.14 11.02 14.89
N ARG A 136 2.15 11.46 16.16
CA ARG A 136 3.36 11.99 16.81
C ARG A 136 4.48 10.96 16.88
N SER A 137 4.17 9.69 17.17
CA SER A 137 5.20 8.63 17.23
C SER A 137 5.86 8.35 15.88
N LEU A 138 5.20 8.73 14.77
CA LEU A 138 5.76 8.70 13.42
C LEU A 138 6.62 9.93 13.08
N GLY A 139 6.80 10.87 14.02
CA GLY A 139 7.67 12.05 13.86
C GLY A 139 6.97 13.32 13.36
N PHE A 140 5.64 13.34 13.29
CA PHE A 140 4.88 14.54 12.88
C PHE A 140 4.78 15.54 14.03
N SER A 141 4.92 16.82 13.71
CA SER A 141 4.81 17.92 14.67
C SER A 141 3.35 18.32 14.95
N GLU A 142 3.12 19.12 15.98
CA GLU A 142 1.81 19.75 16.23
C GLU A 142 1.34 20.60 15.05
N ALA A 143 2.26 21.30 14.38
CA ALA A 143 1.92 22.10 13.21
C ALA A 143 1.44 21.21 12.05
N ASP A 144 2.06 20.04 11.87
CA ASP A 144 1.61 19.06 10.87
C ASP A 144 0.23 18.52 11.20
N LEU A 145 -0.04 18.19 12.47
CA LEU A 145 -1.34 17.72 12.93
C LEU A 145 -2.44 18.75 12.66
N VAL A 146 -2.22 20.02 12.98
CA VAL A 146 -3.17 21.11 12.69
C VAL A 146 -3.46 21.20 11.19
N LYS A 147 -2.41 21.13 10.36
CA LYS A 147 -2.54 21.19 8.90
C LYS A 147 -3.30 19.98 8.35
N ILE A 148 -2.97 18.76 8.81
CA ILE A 148 -3.65 17.52 8.41
C ILE A 148 -5.14 17.60 8.77
N LYS A 149 -5.46 17.97 10.01
CA LYS A 149 -6.86 18.12 10.45
C LYS A 149 -7.61 19.13 9.58
N GLY A 150 -7.01 20.27 9.29
CA GLY A 150 -7.59 21.29 8.40
C GLY A 150 -7.90 20.76 7.00
N ASN A 151 -7.07 19.86 6.46
CA ASN A 151 -7.25 19.26 5.14
C ASN A 151 -8.26 18.10 5.11
N LEU A 152 -8.52 17.46 6.25
CA LEU A 152 -9.44 16.33 6.36
C LEU A 152 -10.90 16.76 6.55
N VAL A 153 -11.14 18.01 6.95
CA VAL A 153 -12.48 18.58 6.97
C VAL A 153 -12.84 18.96 5.55
N LEU A 154 -13.86 18.31 4.98
CA LEU A 154 -14.48 18.76 3.73
C LEU A 154 -14.95 20.20 3.93
N GLN A 155 -14.31 21.16 3.26
CA GLN A 155 -14.84 22.50 3.15
C GLN A 155 -16.07 22.42 2.27
N VAL A 156 -17.25 22.49 2.90
CA VAL A 156 -18.56 22.59 2.24
C VAL A 156 -18.87 24.05 2.01
#